data_AF-A0A9P1EF15-F1
#
_entry.id   AF-A0A9P1EF15-F1
#
_cell.length_a   1.000
_cell.length_b   1.000
_cell.length_c   1.000
_cell.angle_alpha   90.00
_cell.angle_beta   90.00
_cell.angle_gamma   90.00
#
_symmetry.space_group_name_H-M   'P 1'
#
loop_
_entity.id
_entity.type
_entity.pdbx_description
1 polymer ?
#
loop_
_entity_poly.entity_id
_entity_poly.type
_entity_poly.pdbx_seq_one_letter_code
_entity_poly.pdbx_strand_id
1 'polypeptide(L)'
;MLKLLSIFLYCLVTLLVDLECDYLKPEGWDNLGNEKPDVLSTSDISIYELQIRDFSVNDHTVHSDFRGGYLAFNLQDSAGVHLKRLSAAGDVHGLVAPKQEGQS
;
A
#
# COMPACT_ATOMS: atom_id res chain seq x y z
N MET A 1 -0.48 6.53 24.86
CA MET A 1 0.91 6.55 24.35
C MET A 1 0.83 6.97 22.89
N LEU A 2 0.89 8.28 22.62
CA LEU A 2 0.61 8.88 21.31
C LEU A 2 1.73 8.55 20.31
N LYS A 3 1.39 8.01 19.13
CA LYS A 3 2.30 7.86 17.98
C LYS A 3 1.81 8.78 16.86
N LEU A 4 2.66 9.72 16.46
CA LEU A 4 2.47 10.66 15.36
C LEU A 4 2.71 9.98 14.00
N LEU A 5 1.84 10.21 13.00
CA LEU A 5 2.27 10.45 11.61
C LEU A 5 1.11 11.02 10.75
N SER A 6 1.27 12.24 10.21
CA SER A 6 0.91 12.60 8.82
C SER A 6 1.41 14.03 8.54
N ILE A 7 2.42 14.18 7.68
CA ILE A 7 3.08 15.45 7.35
C ILE A 7 2.66 15.84 5.93
N PHE A 8 2.04 17.01 5.78
CA PHE A 8 1.59 17.56 4.51
C PHE A 8 2.71 18.40 3.86
N LEU A 9 2.87 18.23 2.55
CA LEU A 9 3.49 19.10 1.54
C LEU A 9 4.28 20.30 2.11
N TYR A 10 5.61 20.21 2.09
CA TYR A 10 6.61 21.20 2.57
C TYR A 10 6.90 21.26 4.08
N CYS A 11 6.34 20.38 4.91
CA CYS A 11 6.78 20.19 6.30
C CYS A 11 6.85 21.51 7.11
N LEU A 12 5.91 22.43 6.87
CA LEU A 12 5.92 23.77 7.48
C LEU A 12 5.05 23.85 8.74
N VAL A 13 4.11 22.92 8.92
CA VAL A 13 3.17 22.91 10.04
C VAL A 13 2.94 21.47 10.52
N THR A 14 2.93 21.28 11.84
CA THR A 14 2.57 20.01 12.46
C THR A 14 1.05 19.88 12.48
N LEU A 15 0.53 18.78 11.93
CA LEU A 15 -0.87 18.40 12.07
C LEU A 15 -1.03 17.51 13.31
N LEU A 16 -1.91 17.91 14.23
CA LEU A 16 -2.34 17.04 15.32
C LEU A 16 -3.61 16.31 14.87
N VAL A 17 -3.48 15.03 14.55
CA VAL A 17 -4.58 14.17 14.10
C VAL A 17 -4.72 12.98 15.04
N ASP A 18 -5.96 12.56 15.31
CA ASP A 18 -6.25 11.31 15.99
C ASP A 18 -6.41 10.20 14.96
N LEU A 19 -5.49 9.24 14.96
CA LEU A 19 -5.46 8.12 14.03
C LEU A 19 -6.53 7.06 14.33
N GLU A 20 -7.12 7.08 15.52
CA GLU A 20 -8.22 6.17 15.88
C GLU A 20 -9.56 6.65 15.36
N CYS A 21 -9.62 7.83 14.73
CA CYS A 21 -10.89 8.38 14.30
C CYS A 21 -11.47 7.64 13.10
N ASP A 22 -12.75 7.28 13.19
CA ASP A 22 -13.45 6.45 12.20
C ASP A 22 -13.43 7.03 10.79
N TYR A 23 -13.35 8.37 10.63
CA TYR A 23 -13.29 9.00 9.31
C TYR A 23 -11.97 8.75 8.55
N LEU A 24 -10.92 8.32 9.23
CA LEU A 24 -9.62 7.96 8.64
C LEU A 24 -9.54 6.48 8.26
N LYS A 25 -10.47 5.68 8.77
CA LYS A 25 -10.49 4.23 8.59
C LYS A 25 -11.29 3.90 7.33
N PRO A 26 -10.71 3.19 6.35
CA PRO A 26 -11.51 2.64 5.26
C PRO A 26 -12.47 1.57 5.80
N GLU A 27 -13.48 1.24 5.00
CA GLU A 27 -14.40 0.15 5.33
C GLU A 27 -13.64 -1.15 5.62
N GLY A 28 -14.01 -1.84 6.71
CA GLY A 28 -13.38 -3.10 7.12
C GLY A 28 -12.04 -2.96 7.87
N TRP A 29 -11.51 -1.74 8.06
CA TRP A 29 -10.20 -1.52 8.69
C TRP A 29 -10.00 -2.25 10.02
N ASP A 30 -10.96 -2.13 10.95
CA ASP A 30 -10.86 -2.75 12.28
C ASP A 30 -10.94 -4.29 12.24
N ASN A 31 -11.45 -4.87 11.14
CA ASN A 31 -11.58 -6.32 10.94
C ASN A 31 -10.44 -6.92 10.12
N LEU A 32 -9.58 -6.09 9.52
CA LEU A 32 -8.52 -6.53 8.60
C LEU A 32 -7.57 -7.57 9.21
N GLY A 33 -7.39 -7.55 10.54
CA GLY A 33 -6.59 -8.55 11.26
C GLY A 33 -7.09 -9.99 11.09
N ASN A 34 -8.40 -10.19 10.87
CA ASN A 34 -9.01 -11.50 10.66
C ASN A 34 -8.97 -11.95 9.18
N GLU A 35 -8.69 -11.04 8.26
CA GLU A 35 -8.67 -11.29 6.82
C GLU A 35 -7.24 -11.53 6.28
N LYS A 36 -6.23 -11.38 7.14
CA LYS A 36 -4.84 -11.56 6.77
C LYS A 36 -4.59 -13.04 6.41
N PRO A 37 -3.89 -13.33 5.30
CA PRO A 37 -3.49 -14.70 4.97
C PRO A 37 -2.66 -15.33 6.09
N ASP A 38 -2.94 -16.60 6.38
CA ASP A 38 -2.17 -17.38 7.34
C ASP A 38 -0.77 -17.67 6.79
N VAL A 39 0.25 -17.48 7.63
CA VAL A 39 1.63 -17.82 7.32
C VAL A 39 2.01 -19.02 8.18
N LEU A 40 2.08 -20.19 7.55
CA LEU A 40 2.31 -21.46 8.24
C LEU A 40 3.75 -21.61 8.75
N SER A 41 4.71 -21.04 8.02
CA SER A 41 6.14 -21.07 8.37
C SER A 41 6.87 -19.87 7.76
N THR A 42 7.83 -19.32 8.50
CA THR A 42 8.70 -18.25 7.98
C THR A 42 9.61 -18.71 6.84
N SER A 43 9.82 -20.02 6.69
CA SER A 43 10.66 -20.60 5.63
C SER A 43 9.98 -20.67 4.27
N ASP A 44 8.65 -20.56 4.22
CA ASP A 44 7.88 -20.59 2.98
C ASP A 44 7.67 -19.19 2.39
N ILE A 45 8.15 -18.15 3.09
CA ILE A 45 8.02 -16.75 2.68
C ILE A 45 8.97 -16.44 1.53
N SER A 46 8.40 -16.09 0.38
CA SER A 46 9.12 -15.42 -0.70
C SER A 46 8.91 -13.90 -0.61
N ILE A 47 9.99 -13.12 -0.65
CA ILE A 47 9.90 -11.65 -0.59
C ILE A 47 9.94 -11.08 -2.00
N TYR A 48 8.94 -10.26 -2.34
CA TYR A 48 8.91 -9.49 -3.59
C TYR A 48 9.09 -8.00 -3.28
N GLU A 49 10.22 -7.44 -3.71
CA GLU A 49 10.51 -6.02 -3.54
C GLU A 49 9.83 -5.20 -4.65
N LEU A 50 9.06 -4.20 -4.25
CA LEU A 50 8.29 -3.33 -5.13
C LEU A 50 8.45 -1.86 -4.74
N GLN A 51 8.63 -1.01 -5.73
CA GLN A 51 8.55 0.44 -5.54
C GLN A 51 7.16 0.95 -5.95
N ILE A 52 6.51 1.76 -5.08
CA ILE A 52 5.15 2.28 -5.27
C ILE A 52 5.02 3.06 -6.58
N ARG A 53 6.04 3.87 -6.89
CA ARG A 53 6.06 4.65 -8.14
C ARG A 53 6.09 3.71 -9.35
N ASP A 54 7.07 2.83 -9.37
CA ASP A 54 7.36 1.97 -10.52
C ASP A 54 6.25 0.95 -10.76
N PHE A 55 5.49 0.59 -9.73
CA PHE A 55 4.35 -0.30 -9.81
C PHE A 55 3.32 0.13 -10.87
N SER A 56 3.06 1.42 -11.02
CA SER A 56 1.94 1.91 -11.85
C SER A 56 2.24 3.15 -12.70
N VAL A 57 3.43 3.75 -12.60
CA VAL A 57 3.77 4.98 -13.35
C VAL A 57 3.62 4.82 -14.86
N ASN A 58 3.98 3.64 -15.39
CA ASN A 58 3.90 3.32 -16.82
C ASN A 58 2.66 2.48 -17.19
N ASP A 59 1.78 2.20 -16.23
CA ASP A 59 0.58 1.41 -16.49
C ASP A 59 -0.57 2.32 -16.98
N HIS A 60 -0.81 2.29 -18.29
CA HIS A 60 -1.86 3.10 -18.91
C HIS A 60 -3.28 2.65 -18.57
N THR A 61 -3.46 1.45 -18.00
CA THR A 61 -4.76 0.98 -17.49
C THR A 61 -5.14 1.64 -16.17
N VAL A 62 -4.17 2.21 -15.45
CA VAL A 62 -4.39 3.00 -14.23
C VAL A 62 -4.78 4.42 -14.60
N HIS A 63 -5.84 4.95 -13.95
CA HIS A 63 -6.24 6.35 -14.09
C HIS A 63 -5.06 7.28 -13.74
N SER A 64 -4.86 8.35 -14.51
CA SER A 64 -3.67 9.23 -14.40
C SER A 64 -3.39 9.67 -12.97
N ASP A 65 -4.44 10.01 -12.22
CA ASP A 65 -4.35 10.57 -10.86
C ASP A 65 -3.86 9.54 -9.82
N PHE A 66 -3.93 8.25 -10.14
CA PHE A 66 -3.52 7.17 -9.24
C PHE A 66 -2.16 6.57 -9.61
N ARG A 67 -1.62 6.90 -10.78
CA ARG A 67 -0.32 6.38 -11.25
C ARG A 67 0.80 6.80 -10.31
N GLY A 68 1.63 5.82 -9.95
CA GLY A 68 2.75 5.98 -9.02
C GLY A 68 2.34 6.31 -7.57
N GLY A 69 1.08 6.07 -7.22
CA GLY A 69 0.53 6.31 -5.88
C GLY A 69 -0.07 5.07 -5.23
N TYR A 70 -0.40 5.18 -3.94
CA TYR A 70 -0.99 4.07 -3.16
C TYR A 70 -2.36 3.61 -3.69
N LEU A 71 -3.13 4.49 -4.32
CA LEU A 71 -4.45 4.13 -4.86
C LEU A 71 -4.40 3.17 -6.05
N ALA A 72 -3.25 3.06 -6.74
CA ALA A 72 -3.09 2.12 -7.84
C ALA A 72 -3.25 0.65 -7.41
N PHE A 73 -2.99 0.33 -6.13
CA PHE A 73 -3.13 -1.02 -5.59
C PHE A 73 -4.59 -1.46 -5.45
N ASN A 74 -5.55 -0.53 -5.44
CA ASN A 74 -6.98 -0.84 -5.33
C ASN A 74 -7.64 -1.17 -6.68
N LEU A 75 -6.92 -0.97 -7.80
CA LEU A 75 -7.47 -1.19 -9.13
C LEU A 75 -7.42 -2.69 -9.49
N GLN A 76 -8.58 -3.27 -9.77
CA GLN A 76 -8.69 -4.70 -10.04
C GLN A 76 -8.30 -5.10 -11.47
N ASP A 77 -8.28 -4.14 -12.42
CA ASP A 77 -8.05 -4.37 -13.85
C ASP A 77 -6.69 -3.86 -14.35
N SER A 78 -5.71 -3.69 -13.46
CA SER A 78 -4.39 -3.12 -13.77
C SER A 78 -3.23 -4.05 -13.37
N ALA A 79 -2.01 -3.51 -13.24
CA ALA A 79 -0.83 -4.15 -12.65
C ALA A 79 -1.12 -4.93 -11.34
N GLY A 80 -2.18 -4.59 -10.59
CA GLY A 80 -2.65 -5.37 -9.44
C GLY A 80 -3.00 -6.83 -9.76
N VAL A 81 -3.40 -7.14 -10.99
CA VAL A 81 -3.66 -8.53 -11.46
C VAL A 81 -2.38 -9.37 -11.42
N HIS A 82 -1.21 -8.77 -11.69
CA HIS A 82 0.06 -9.48 -11.62
C HIS A 82 0.38 -9.92 -10.19
N LEU A 83 0.18 -9.04 -9.20
CA LEU A 83 0.38 -9.36 -7.79
C LEU A 83 -0.58 -10.46 -7.31
N LYS A 84 -1.85 -10.44 -7.75
CA LYS A 84 -2.80 -11.52 -7.47
C LYS A 84 -2.31 -12.87 -8.02
N ARG A 85 -1.76 -12.89 -9.24
CA ARG A 85 -1.19 -14.10 -9.84
C ARG A 85 0.04 -14.61 -9.09
N LEU A 86 0.92 -13.71 -8.64
CA LEU A 86 2.07 -14.07 -7.82
C LEU A 86 1.64 -14.66 -6.47
N SER A 87 0.69 -14.01 -5.79
CA SER A 87 0.13 -14.50 -4.52
C SER A 87 -0.61 -15.83 -4.68
N ALA A 88 -1.20 -16.12 -5.84
CA ALA A 88 -1.83 -17.42 -6.10
C ALA A 88 -0.82 -18.54 -6.39
N ALA A 89 0.42 -18.20 -6.75
CA ALA A 89 1.47 -19.16 -7.08
C ALA A 89 2.28 -19.64 -5.85
N GLY A 90 2.15 -18.98 -4.70
CA GLY A 90 2.79 -19.34 -3.44
C GLY A 90 2.70 -18.24 -2.38
N ASP A 91 3.29 -18.48 -1.22
CA ASP A 91 3.31 -17.53 -0.10
C ASP A 91 4.30 -16.38 -0.37
N VAL A 92 3.80 -15.36 -1.07
CA VAL A 92 4.57 -14.17 -1.47
C VAL A 92 4.21 -12.99 -0.58
N HIS A 93 5.23 -12.40 0.05
CA HIS A 93 5.13 -11.18 0.84
C HIS A 93 5.72 -10.00 0.07
N GLY A 94 4.93 -8.95 -0.14
CA GLY A 94 5.38 -7.72 -0.77
C GLY A 94 6.16 -6.84 0.21
N LEU A 95 7.41 -6.53 -0.12
CA LEU A 95 8.17 -5.45 0.51
C LEU A 95 8.00 -4.19 -0.34
N VAL A 96 7.34 -3.18 0.19
CA VAL A 96 7.04 -1.95 -0.55
C VAL A 96 7.93 -0.81 -0.07
N ALA A 97 8.76 -0.28 -0.98
CA ALA A 97 9.58 0.89 -0.71
C ALA A 97 8.68 2.16 -0.62
N PRO A 98 8.99 3.11 0.28
CA PRO A 98 8.17 4.30 0.45
C PRO A 98 8.19 5.17 -0.82
N LYS A 99 7.06 5.82 -1.09
CA LYS A 99 6.96 6.83 -2.15
C LYS A 99 7.92 7.97 -1.82
N GLN A 100 8.88 8.24 -2.69
CA GLN A 100 9.79 9.36 -2.52
C GLN A 100 9.05 10.67 -2.81
N GLU A 101 9.09 11.61 -1.87
CA GLU A 101 8.57 12.96 -2.04
C GLU A 101 9.50 13.76 -2.96
N GLY A 102 8.95 14.44 -3.97
CA GLY A 102 9.71 15.37 -4.82
C GLY A 102 10.16 14.84 -6.18
N GLN A 103 9.73 13.67 -6.61
CA GLN A 103 9.92 13.20 -7.99
C GLN A 103 8.56 12.99 -8.66
N SER A 104 8.21 13.90 -9.59
CA SER A 104 7.09 13.72 -10.53
C SER A 104 7.44 12.66 -11.56
#